data_AF-A0A8T4G2I4-F1
#
_entry.id   AF-A0A8T4G2I4-F1
#
_cell.length_a   1.000
_cell.length_b   1.000
_cell.length_c   1.000
_cell.angle_alpha   90.00
_cell.angle_beta   90.00
_cell.angle_gamma   90.00
#
_symmetry.space_group_name_H-M   'P 1'
#
loop_
_entity.id
_entity.type
_entity.pdbx_description
1 polymer ?
#
loop_
_entity_poly.entity_id
_entity_poly.type
_entity_poly.pdbx_seq_one_letter_code
_entity_poly.pdbx_strand_id
1 'polypeptide(L)'
;MKSKSLVQLILFILIVTFFSYVAWDSLTKEAAFFGAIGGITLHWLLTNKGNKNVIYIKPFTAGWRVLIYDMLLVAWLIALYQQAGTFSAFLSSLMALNEKTALLVAILAGIITDYAAGG
;
A
#
# COMPACT_ATOMS: atom_id res chain seq x y z
N MET A 1 -18.96 2.41 -15.34
CA MET A 1 -18.46 2.47 -13.95
C MET A 1 -19.19 3.60 -13.23
N LYS A 2 -19.62 3.44 -11.96
CA LYS A 2 -20.13 4.58 -11.18
C LYS A 2 -19.01 5.64 -11.10
N SER A 3 -19.31 6.93 -11.20
CA SER A 3 -18.31 8.01 -11.23
C SER A 3 -17.28 7.93 -10.09
N LYS A 4 -17.72 7.55 -8.88
CA LYS A 4 -16.85 7.31 -7.71
C LYS A 4 -15.76 6.25 -7.96
N SER A 5 -16.08 5.18 -8.70
CA SER A 5 -15.13 4.11 -9.01
C SER A 5 -14.06 4.54 -10.02
N LEU A 6 -14.33 5.54 -10.87
CA LEU A 6 -13.33 6.05 -11.82
C LEU A 6 -12.34 6.96 -11.10
N VAL A 7 -12.82 7.85 -10.23
CA VAL A 7 -11.95 8.73 -9.42
C VAL A 7 -10.99 7.91 -8.56
N GLN A 8 -11.47 6.84 -7.93
CA GLN A 8 -10.63 5.92 -7.16
C GLN A 8 -9.57 5.22 -7.99
N LEU A 9 -9.92 4.80 -9.22
CA LEU A 9 -8.95 4.19 -10.12
C LEU A 9 -7.86 5.19 -10.53
N ILE A 10 -8.23 6.46 -10.77
CA ILE A 10 -7.27 7.53 -11.06
C ILE A 10 -6.36 7.76 -9.86
N LEU A 11 -6.92 7.86 -8.64
CA LEU A 11 -6.13 8.01 -7.42
C LEU A 11 -5.17 6.84 -7.22
N PHE A 12 -5.62 5.61 -7.49
CA PHE A 12 -4.77 4.43 -7.45
C PHE A 12 -3.59 4.52 -8.42
N ILE A 13 -3.83 4.90 -9.67
CA ILE A 13 -2.76 5.07 -10.66
C ILE A 13 -1.78 6.15 -10.20
N LEU A 14 -2.26 7.28 -9.65
CA LEU A 14 -1.40 8.33 -9.13
C LEU A 14 -0.55 7.86 -7.94
N ILE A 15 -1.14 7.11 -7.00
CA ILE A 15 -0.42 6.56 -5.83
C ILE A 15 0.64 5.55 -6.28
N VAL A 16 0.30 4.63 -7.19
CA VAL A 16 1.26 3.65 -7.71
C VAL A 16 2.40 4.34 -8.48
N THR A 17 2.08 5.36 -9.29
CA THR A 17 3.10 6.14 -10.00
C THR A 17 4.01 6.89 -9.02
N PHE A 18 3.43 7.49 -7.98
CA PHE A 18 4.19 8.18 -6.95
C PHE A 18 5.07 7.22 -6.14
N PHE A 19 4.57 6.02 -5.84
CA PHE A 19 5.36 4.93 -5.27
C PHE A 19 6.53 4.57 -6.17
N SER A 20 6.28 4.39 -7.47
CA SER A 20 7.35 4.07 -8.43
C SER A 20 8.43 5.14 -8.46
N TYR A 21 8.05 6.42 -8.32
CA TYR A 21 8.99 7.54 -8.28
C TYR A 21 9.82 7.60 -6.97
N VAL A 22 9.18 7.44 -5.81
CA VAL A 22 9.85 7.64 -4.50
C VAL A 22 10.53 6.37 -3.97
N ALA A 23 9.92 5.20 -4.18
CA ALA A 23 10.24 3.99 -3.43
C ALA A 23 10.83 2.86 -4.28
N TRP A 24 10.65 2.87 -5.61
CA TRP A 24 11.00 1.72 -6.45
C TRP A 24 12.48 1.33 -6.36
N ASP A 25 13.38 2.30 -6.50
CA ASP A 25 14.83 2.07 -6.47
C ASP A 25 15.34 1.65 -5.09
N SER A 26 14.50 1.82 -4.06
CA SER A 26 14.80 1.47 -2.68
C SER A 26 14.42 0.00 -2.36
N LEU A 27 13.62 -0.65 -3.21
CA LEU A 27 13.13 -2.02 -2.95
C LEU A 27 14.20 -3.07 -3.23
N THR A 28 14.49 -3.88 -2.21
CA THR A 28 15.27 -5.11 -2.36
C THR A 28 14.37 -6.28 -2.79
N LYS A 29 14.97 -7.35 -3.33
CA LYS A 29 14.23 -8.55 -3.72
C LYS A 29 13.56 -9.20 -2.52
N GLU A 30 14.25 -9.19 -1.39
CA GLU A 30 13.80 -9.71 -0.11
C GLU A 30 12.61 -8.89 0.40
N ALA A 31 12.71 -7.55 0.35
CA ALA A 31 11.62 -6.66 0.73
C ALA A 31 10.38 -6.86 -0.15
N ALA A 32 10.55 -7.08 -1.46
CA ALA A 32 9.43 -7.39 -2.35
C ALA A 32 8.79 -8.74 -2.02
N PHE A 33 9.58 -9.79 -1.77
CA PHE A 33 9.09 -11.12 -1.43
C PHE A 33 8.33 -11.14 -0.10
N PHE A 34 8.97 -10.66 0.97
CA PHE A 34 8.33 -10.58 2.29
C PHE A 34 7.21 -9.54 2.32
N GLY A 35 7.32 -8.49 1.51
CA GLY A 35 6.27 -7.51 1.28
C GLY A 35 5.03 -8.11 0.64
N ALA A 36 5.18 -8.99 -0.33
CA ALA A 36 4.04 -9.70 -0.94
C ALA A 36 3.34 -10.61 0.07
N ILE A 37 4.10 -11.42 0.83
CA ILE A 37 3.55 -12.33 1.84
C ILE A 37 2.88 -11.53 2.97
N GLY A 38 3.58 -10.53 3.49
CA GLY A 38 3.09 -9.67 4.56
C GLY A 38 1.90 -8.82 4.12
N GLY A 39 1.90 -8.35 2.87
CA GLY A 39 0.78 -7.63 2.26
C GLY A 39 -0.46 -8.50 2.11
N ILE A 40 -0.34 -9.74 1.63
CA ILE A 40 -1.46 -10.71 1.58
C ILE A 40 -2.00 -10.98 2.99
N THR A 41 -1.09 -11.14 3.95
CA THR A 41 -1.45 -11.41 5.35
C THR A 41 -2.17 -10.22 5.98
N LEU A 42 -1.62 -9.01 5.80
CA LEU A 42 -2.22 -7.74 6.21
C LEU A 42 -3.60 -7.56 5.59
N HIS A 43 -3.68 -7.85 4.29
CA HIS A 43 -4.92 -7.75 3.54
C HIS A 43 -5.98 -8.63 4.18
N TRP A 44 -5.68 -9.92 4.37
CA TRP A 44 -6.60 -10.87 4.98
C TRP A 44 -6.98 -10.52 6.43
N LEU A 45 -6.03 -10.07 7.25
CA LEU A 45 -6.23 -9.83 8.69
C LEU A 45 -6.95 -8.53 9.02
N LEU A 46 -6.66 -7.44 8.29
CA LEU A 46 -7.08 -6.10 8.67
C LEU A 46 -8.00 -5.47 7.65
N THR A 47 -7.55 -5.31 6.41
CA THR A 47 -8.29 -4.60 5.36
C THR A 47 -9.37 -5.45 4.70
N ASN A 48 -9.59 -6.66 5.23
CA ASN A 48 -10.55 -7.63 4.71
C ASN A 48 -11.39 -8.33 5.80
N LYS A 49 -11.37 -7.85 7.04
CA LYS A 49 -12.04 -8.53 8.16
C LYS A 49 -13.55 -8.67 7.93
N GLY A 50 -14.00 -9.85 7.49
CA GLY A 50 -15.40 -10.26 7.44
C GLY A 50 -16.14 -10.12 6.11
N ASN A 51 -15.50 -9.69 5.02
CA ASN A 51 -16.17 -9.56 3.73
C ASN A 51 -16.21 -10.90 2.97
N LYS A 52 -17.39 -11.49 2.74
CA LYS A 52 -17.53 -12.75 1.96
C LYS A 52 -17.26 -12.56 0.45
N ASN A 53 -17.18 -11.32 -0.04
CA ASN A 53 -16.95 -11.00 -1.45
C ASN A 53 -15.49 -11.18 -1.90
N VAL A 54 -14.61 -11.61 -1.00
CA VAL A 54 -13.17 -11.87 -1.18
C VAL A 54 -12.85 -12.93 -2.24
N ILE A 55 -13.84 -13.72 -2.61
CA ILE A 55 -13.71 -14.68 -3.71
C ILE A 55 -13.49 -13.96 -5.06
N TYR A 56 -13.78 -12.65 -5.15
CA TYR A 56 -13.66 -11.87 -6.38
C TYR A 56 -12.67 -10.70 -6.28
N ILE A 57 -11.40 -11.00 -6.02
CA ILE A 57 -10.29 -10.08 -6.32
C ILE A 57 -10.15 -10.00 -7.86
N LYS A 58 -11.03 -9.22 -8.49
CA LYS A 58 -10.97 -8.96 -9.94
C LYS A 58 -10.07 -7.75 -10.19
N PRO A 59 -9.29 -7.74 -11.29
CA PRO A 59 -8.47 -6.59 -11.65
C PRO A 59 -9.26 -5.28 -11.60
N PHE A 60 -8.62 -4.23 -11.09
CA PHE A 60 -9.17 -2.87 -10.97
C PHE A 60 -10.36 -2.69 -10.02
N THR A 61 -10.81 -3.73 -9.32
CA THR A 61 -11.80 -3.60 -8.23
C THR A 61 -11.19 -2.99 -6.97
N ALA A 62 -12.02 -2.46 -6.08
CA ALA A 62 -11.55 -1.88 -4.82
C ALA A 62 -10.72 -2.87 -3.98
N GLY A 63 -11.19 -4.11 -3.82
CA GLY A 63 -10.45 -5.15 -3.09
C GLY A 63 -9.08 -5.46 -3.72
N TRP A 64 -9.00 -5.50 -5.05
CA TRP A 64 -7.72 -5.66 -5.74
C TRP A 64 -6.76 -4.48 -5.51
N ARG A 65 -7.26 -3.24 -5.57
CA ARG A 65 -6.44 -2.05 -5.32
C ARG A 65 -5.93 -1.99 -3.88
N VAL A 66 -6.78 -2.33 -2.90
CA VAL A 66 -6.40 -2.44 -1.49
C VAL A 66 -5.31 -3.49 -1.29
N LEU A 67 -5.43 -4.66 -1.91
CA LEU A 67 -4.38 -5.69 -1.86
C LEU A 67 -3.04 -5.17 -2.39
N ILE A 68 -3.05 -4.44 -3.50
CA ILE A 68 -1.83 -3.84 -4.06
C ILE A 68 -1.25 -2.80 -3.08
N TYR A 69 -2.07 -1.92 -2.49
CA TYR A 69 -1.58 -0.98 -1.49
C TYR A 69 -0.97 -1.68 -0.28
N ASP A 70 -1.59 -2.75 0.22
CA ASP A 70 -1.09 -3.52 1.36
C ASP A 70 0.29 -4.14 1.05
N MET A 71 0.46 -4.71 -0.15
CA MET A 71 1.75 -5.23 -0.61
C MET A 71 2.80 -4.14 -0.74
N LEU A 72 2.48 -3.01 -1.38
CA LEU A 72 3.41 -1.89 -1.56
C LEU A 72 3.82 -1.28 -0.22
N LEU A 73 2.86 -1.12 0.70
CA LEU A 73 3.11 -0.62 2.04
C LEU A 73 4.10 -1.52 2.78
N VAL A 74 3.80 -2.82 2.87
CA VAL A 74 4.65 -3.73 3.65
C VAL A 74 6.02 -3.90 3.00
N ALA A 75 6.09 -4.03 1.67
CA ALA A 75 7.36 -4.12 0.95
C ALA A 75 8.25 -2.91 1.24
N TRP A 76 7.69 -1.71 1.16
CA TRP A 76 8.46 -0.50 1.36
C TRP A 76 8.86 -0.27 2.82
N LEU A 77 7.99 -0.58 3.79
CA LEU A 77 8.35 -0.51 5.21
C LEU A 77 9.52 -1.46 5.54
N ILE A 78 9.54 -2.66 4.96
CA ILE A 78 10.66 -3.60 5.11
C ILE A 78 11.93 -3.00 4.50
N ALA A 79 11.86 -2.46 3.28
CA ALA A 79 13.02 -1.86 2.62
C ALA A 79 13.58 -0.66 3.41
N LEU A 80 12.72 0.21 3.92
CA LEU A 80 13.12 1.33 4.77
C LEU A 80 13.77 0.86 6.06
N TYR A 81 13.22 -0.18 6.69
CA TYR A 81 13.80 -0.74 7.91
C TYR A 81 15.20 -1.33 7.64
N GLN A 82 15.37 -2.05 6.53
CA GLN A 82 16.66 -2.59 6.10
C GLN A 82 17.70 -1.47 5.86
N GLN A 83 17.30 -0.35 5.26
CA GLN A 83 18.19 0.79 4.99
C GLN A 83 18.54 1.59 6.24
N ALA A 84 17.60 1.72 7.18
CA ALA A 84 17.79 2.55 8.37
C ALA A 84 18.77 1.94 9.38
N GLY A 85 18.95 0.61 9.39
CA GLY A 85 19.87 -0.12 10.28
C GLY A 85 19.47 -0.14 11.77
N THR A 86 18.66 0.81 12.24
CA THR A 86 18.11 0.87 13.59
C THR A 86 16.63 1.25 13.57
N PHE A 87 15.89 0.80 14.59
CA PHE A 87 14.46 1.12 14.71
C PHE A 87 14.20 2.63 14.89
N SER A 88 15.07 3.33 15.62
CA SER A 88 14.95 4.77 15.81
C SER A 88 15.09 5.54 14.49
N ALA A 89 16.12 5.23 13.69
CA ALA A 89 16.32 5.87 12.38
C ALA A 89 15.18 5.56 11.40
N PHE A 90 14.63 4.35 11.45
CA PHE A 90 13.45 3.97 10.68
C PHE A 90 12.25 4.86 11.02
N LEU A 91 11.91 5.01 12.31
CA LEU A 91 10.82 5.88 12.74
C LEU A 91 11.07 7.34 12.35
N SER A 92 12.28 7.85 12.53
CA SER A 92 12.63 9.21 12.11
C SER A 92 12.42 9.41 10.60
N SER A 93 12.72 8.40 9.78
CA SER A 93 12.53 8.48 8.33
C SER A 93 11.06 8.57 7.91
N LEU A 94 10.16 7.95 8.68
CA LEU A 94 8.70 7.97 8.45
C LEU A 94 8.00 9.19 9.04
N MET A 95 8.64 9.88 9.99
CA MET A 95 8.09 11.08 10.63
C MET A 95 8.66 12.37 10.04
N ALA A 96 9.72 12.29 9.22
CA ALA A 96 10.29 13.45 8.55
C ALA A 96 9.28 14.03 7.54
N LEU A 97 9.06 15.34 7.53
CA LEU A 97 8.18 15.98 6.54
C LEU A 97 8.84 16.03 5.16
N ASN A 98 8.78 14.91 4.43
CA ASN A 98 9.37 14.73 3.11
C ASN A 98 8.49 13.82 2.22
N GLU A 99 9.01 13.50 1.03
CA GLU A 99 8.35 12.62 0.05
C GLU A 99 8.02 11.22 0.57
N LYS A 100 8.80 10.67 1.51
CA LYS A 100 8.53 9.36 2.13
C LYS A 100 7.27 9.42 2.99
N THR A 101 7.17 10.42 3.87
CA THR A 101 5.97 10.59 4.69
C THR A 101 4.75 10.92 3.84
N ALA A 102 4.92 11.72 2.78
CA ALA A 102 3.85 11.95 1.80
C ALA A 102 3.39 10.65 1.14
N LEU A 103 4.33 9.77 0.74
CA LEU A 103 4.00 8.47 0.16
C LEU A 103 3.28 7.56 1.17
N LEU A 104 3.75 7.51 2.42
CA LEU A 104 3.11 6.74 3.48
C LEU A 104 1.64 7.17 3.65
N VAL A 105 1.40 8.47 3.78
CA VAL A 105 0.05 9.04 3.93
C VAL A 105 -0.80 8.75 2.69
N ALA A 106 -0.23 8.87 1.48
CA ALA A 106 -0.93 8.60 0.24
C ALA A 106 -1.40 7.13 0.14
N ILE A 107 -0.54 6.17 0.50
CA ILE A 107 -0.90 4.74 0.51
C ILE A 107 -1.98 4.46 1.55
N LEU A 108 -1.83 4.96 2.77
CA LEU A 108 -2.82 4.77 3.84
C LEU A 108 -4.17 5.40 3.48
N ALA A 109 -4.18 6.60 2.90
CA ALA A 109 -5.38 7.25 2.41
C ALA A 109 -6.04 6.46 1.26
N GLY A 110 -5.24 5.89 0.36
CA GLY A 110 -5.70 5.00 -0.71
C GLY A 110 -6.40 3.76 -0.16
N ILE A 111 -5.79 3.08 0.83
CA ILE A 111 -6.37 1.91 1.53
C ILE A 111 -7.73 2.29 2.13
N ILE A 112 -7.78 3.35 2.93
CA ILE A 112 -9.02 3.78 3.60
C ILE A 112 -10.11 4.13 2.59
N THR A 113 -9.76 4.87 1.54
CA THR A 113 -10.71 5.34 0.51
C THR A 113 -11.31 4.17 -0.28
N ASP A 114 -10.49 3.20 -0.67
CA ASP A 114 -10.96 2.05 -1.45
C ASP A 114 -11.68 1.02 -0.56
N TYR A 115 -11.22 0.83 0.69
CA TYR A 115 -11.91 -0.01 1.66
C TYR A 115 -13.31 0.52 1.98
N ALA A 116 -13.43 1.81 2.30
CA ALA A 116 -14.71 2.42 2.68
C ALA A 116 -15.76 2.46 1.55
N ALA A 117 -15.35 2.28 0.29
CA ALA A 117 -16.26 2.26 -0.85
C ALA A 117 -16.65 0.86 -1.32
N GLY A 118 -15.90 -0.18 -0.91
CA GLY A 118 -16.19 -1.58 -1.19
C GLY A 118 -16.88 -2.32 -0.03
N GLY A 119 -16.89 -1.70 1.17
CA GLY A 119 -17.67 -2.13 2.33
C GLY A 119 -19.15 -1.77 2.24
#